data_AF-A0A8H7ZII7-F1
#
_entry.id   AF-A0A8H7ZII7-F1
#
_cell.length_a   1.000
_cell.length_b   1.000
_cell.length_c   1.000
_cell.angle_alpha   90.00
_cell.angle_beta   90.00
_cell.angle_gamma   90.00
#
_symmetry.space_group_name_H-M   'P 1'
#
loop_
_entity.id
_entity.type
_entity.pdbx_description
1 polymer ?
#
loop_
_entity_poly.entity_id
_entity_poly.type
_entity_poly.pdbx_seq_one_letter_code
_entity_poly.pdbx_strand_id
1 'polypeptide(L)'
;MLRISNRITPRALSFVRYNYTSSAPPTTQESTPTKTSTSTPAEEDASSSLARPQSSQLNLKDLKNNVYAKPAPNRDTTWTESQQARIDVISKYPFRFTQRDLAEQPRPYSAMELIAKEPIRYLKPEEGNIAVCDGNRGNTLQGHPKIFINLDKAQANTCGYCGLRYAKEEFREEIEAKEKL
;
A
#
# COMPACT_ATOMS: atom_id res chain seq x y z
N MET A 1 50.97 -60.39 -21.64
CA MET A 1 49.61 -59.80 -21.64
C MET A 1 49.33 -59.20 -20.27
N LEU A 2 49.56 -57.90 -20.07
CA LEU A 2 49.19 -57.20 -18.83
C LEU A 2 47.82 -56.53 -19.02
N ARG A 3 46.82 -56.94 -18.22
CA ARG A 3 45.52 -56.27 -18.13
C ARG A 3 45.63 -55.11 -17.13
N ILE A 4 45.47 -53.89 -17.62
CA ILE A 4 45.34 -52.68 -16.79
C ILE A 4 43.92 -52.67 -16.22
N SER A 5 43.78 -52.73 -14.90
CA SER A 5 42.50 -52.60 -14.20
C SER A 5 42.27 -51.14 -13.83
N ASN A 6 41.30 -50.49 -14.48
CA ASN A 6 40.80 -49.18 -14.06
C ASN A 6 39.79 -49.36 -12.92
N ARG A 7 40.20 -49.07 -11.68
CA ARG A 7 39.27 -48.88 -10.56
C ARG A 7 38.96 -47.39 -10.42
N ILE A 8 37.73 -47.01 -10.77
CA ILE A 8 37.17 -45.69 -10.48
C ILE A 8 36.67 -45.72 -9.03
N THR A 9 37.25 -44.90 -8.16
CA THR A 9 36.74 -44.68 -6.80
C THR A 9 35.73 -43.52 -6.81
N PRO A 10 34.52 -43.69 -6.26
CA PRO A 10 33.59 -42.57 -6.14
C PRO A 10 34.05 -41.65 -5.01
N ARG A 11 34.22 -40.36 -5.32
CA ARG A 11 34.52 -39.30 -4.37
C ARG A 11 33.22 -38.92 -3.65
N ALA A 12 33.11 -39.25 -2.37
CA ALA A 12 31.95 -38.90 -1.56
C ALA A 12 31.84 -37.37 -1.42
N LEU A 13 30.69 -36.81 -1.80
CA LEU A 13 30.33 -35.41 -1.53
C LEU A 13 29.78 -35.30 -0.11
N SER A 14 30.51 -34.64 0.77
CA SER A 14 30.05 -34.32 2.12
C SER A 14 29.03 -33.18 2.06
N PHE A 15 27.75 -33.49 2.22
CA PHE A 15 26.71 -32.48 2.45
C PHE A 15 26.80 -31.98 3.89
N VAL A 16 27.24 -30.73 4.07
CA VAL A 16 27.15 -30.04 5.36
C VAL A 16 25.69 -29.63 5.57
N ARG A 17 24.98 -30.36 6.44
CA ARG A 17 23.66 -29.94 6.93
C ARG A 17 23.86 -29.00 8.11
N TYR A 18 23.55 -27.72 7.93
CA TYR A 18 23.38 -26.80 9.05
C TYR A 18 22.06 -27.13 9.76
N ASN A 19 22.14 -27.77 10.92
CA ASN A 19 21.00 -27.90 11.82
C ASN A 19 20.85 -26.58 12.60
N TYR A 20 19.80 -25.82 12.31
CA TYR A 20 19.45 -24.63 13.07
C TYR A 20 18.51 -25.03 14.21
N THR A 21 19.06 -25.18 15.42
CA THR A 21 18.29 -25.37 16.65
C THR A 21 17.74 -24.03 17.12
N SER A 22 16.47 -23.76 16.80
CA SER A 22 15.72 -22.63 17.35
C SER A 22 15.22 -22.98 18.76
N SER A 23 15.94 -22.57 19.80
CA SER A 23 15.42 -22.59 21.16
C SER A 23 14.57 -21.35 21.42
N ALA A 24 13.25 -21.47 21.33
CA ALA A 24 12.34 -20.48 21.87
C ALA A 24 11.86 -20.95 23.25
N PRO A 25 11.92 -20.11 24.30
CA PRO A 25 11.41 -20.47 25.62
C PRO A 25 9.87 -20.52 25.62
N PRO A 26 9.23 -21.48 26.31
CA PRO A 26 7.78 -21.51 26.45
C PRO A 26 7.34 -20.42 27.43
N THR A 27 6.57 -19.44 26.93
CA THR A 27 5.85 -18.49 27.79
C THR A 27 4.47 -19.06 28.08
N THR A 28 4.30 -19.56 29.29
CA THR A 28 3.01 -19.88 29.90
C THR A 28 2.34 -18.58 30.30
N GLN A 29 1.15 -18.27 29.76
CA GLN A 29 0.26 -17.28 30.37
C GLN A 29 -1.10 -17.91 30.60
N GLU A 30 -1.34 -18.16 31.89
CA GLU A 30 -2.60 -18.60 32.46
C GLU A 30 -3.53 -17.39 32.62
N SER A 31 -4.80 -17.61 32.28
CA SER A 31 -5.86 -16.62 32.30
C SER A 31 -6.47 -16.47 33.69
N THR A 32 -6.61 -15.23 34.17
CA THR A 32 -7.55 -14.87 35.24
C THR A 32 -8.38 -13.65 34.82
N PRO A 33 -9.72 -13.70 34.93
CA PRO A 33 -10.58 -12.60 34.56
C PRO A 33 -10.76 -11.65 35.75
N THR A 34 -10.21 -10.43 35.66
CA THR A 34 -10.55 -9.35 36.61
C THR A 34 -11.48 -8.36 35.94
N LYS A 35 -12.74 -8.36 36.38
CA LYS A 35 -13.72 -7.31 36.09
C LYS A 35 -13.32 -6.04 36.85
N THR A 36 -12.88 -5.02 36.13
CA THR A 36 -12.80 -3.65 36.66
C THR A 36 -13.54 -2.73 35.70
N SER A 37 -14.73 -2.33 36.14
CA SER A 37 -15.56 -1.27 35.57
C SER A 37 -15.04 0.08 36.05
N THR A 38 -14.50 0.90 35.13
CA THR A 38 -14.28 2.33 35.39
C THR A 38 -14.51 3.14 34.10
N SER A 39 -15.63 3.86 34.12
CA SER A 39 -16.06 5.05 33.37
C SER A 39 -15.35 5.47 32.07
N THR A 40 -16.14 5.39 31.00
CA THR A 40 -16.19 6.21 29.78
C THR A 40 -15.76 7.67 29.97
N PRO A 41 -14.88 8.21 29.10
CA PRO A 41 -14.91 9.60 28.68
C PRO A 41 -15.84 9.72 27.45
N ALA A 42 -16.88 10.54 27.58
CA ALA A 42 -17.87 10.78 26.54
C ALA A 42 -17.26 11.58 25.37
N GLU A 43 -16.97 10.89 24.26
CA GLU A 43 -16.79 11.47 22.92
C GLU A 43 -17.53 10.59 21.87
N GLU A 44 -18.82 10.28 22.06
CA GLU A 44 -19.51 9.30 21.20
C GLU A 44 -20.77 9.77 20.46
N ASP A 45 -21.30 10.97 20.74
CA ASP A 45 -22.62 11.35 20.16
C ASP A 45 -22.55 12.12 18.83
N ALA A 46 -21.43 12.76 18.49
CA ALA A 46 -21.32 13.51 17.23
C ALA A 46 -20.94 12.61 16.03
N SER A 47 -20.05 11.63 16.25
CA SER A 47 -19.56 10.72 15.20
C SER A 47 -20.60 9.68 14.79
N SER A 48 -21.41 9.19 15.74
CA SER A 48 -22.44 8.18 15.50
C SER A 48 -23.56 8.67 14.58
N SER A 49 -23.97 9.95 14.72
CA SER A 49 -25.00 10.56 13.87
C SER A 49 -24.55 10.70 12.40
N LEU A 50 -23.27 10.98 12.16
CA LEU A 50 -22.70 11.06 10.82
C LEU A 50 -22.51 9.68 10.19
N ALA A 51 -22.15 8.68 11.01
CA ALA A 51 -21.98 7.30 10.59
C ALA A 51 -23.32 6.67 10.19
N ARG A 52 -24.39 6.91 10.98
CA ARG A 52 -25.73 6.37 10.71
C ARG A 52 -26.75 7.51 10.49
N PRO A 53 -26.73 8.16 9.33
CA PRO A 53 -27.66 9.25 9.04
C PRO A 53 -29.10 8.74 8.98
N GLN A 54 -30.03 9.56 9.47
CA GLN A 54 -31.45 9.30 9.28
C GLN A 54 -31.83 9.44 7.80
N SER A 55 -32.96 8.84 7.41
CA SER A 55 -33.43 8.88 6.01
C SER A 55 -33.62 10.30 5.48
N SER A 56 -33.97 11.25 6.34
CA SER A 56 -34.10 12.68 6.02
C SER A 56 -32.76 13.38 5.75
N GLN A 57 -31.64 12.83 6.22
CA GLN A 57 -30.28 13.41 6.17
C GLN A 57 -29.42 12.84 5.04
N LEU A 58 -30.03 12.11 4.10
CA LEU A 58 -29.35 11.53 2.93
C LEU A 58 -29.40 12.43 1.69
N ASN A 59 -29.71 13.73 1.88
CA ASN A 59 -29.74 14.71 0.80
C ASN A 59 -28.35 15.32 0.55
N LEU A 60 -28.16 15.87 -0.64
CA LEU A 60 -26.88 16.45 -1.08
C LEU A 60 -26.38 17.56 -0.12
N LYS A 61 -27.28 18.35 0.48
CA LYS A 61 -26.90 19.42 1.42
C LYS A 61 -26.32 18.89 2.73
N ASP A 62 -26.97 17.87 3.31
CA ASP A 62 -26.58 17.30 4.60
C ASP A 62 -25.29 16.48 4.46
N LEU A 63 -25.16 15.75 3.36
CA LEU A 63 -24.00 14.89 3.09
C LEU A 63 -22.71 15.67 2.78
N LYS A 64 -22.78 16.95 2.39
CA LYS A 64 -21.59 17.76 2.10
C LYS A 64 -20.62 17.83 3.27
N ASN A 65 -21.15 17.86 4.50
CA ASN A 65 -20.36 17.94 5.72
C ASN A 65 -20.05 16.56 6.31
N ASN A 66 -20.55 15.48 5.71
CA ASN A 66 -20.38 14.13 6.21
C ASN A 66 -19.04 13.53 5.72
N VAL A 67 -18.17 13.19 6.67
CA VAL A 67 -16.85 12.59 6.40
C VAL A 67 -16.95 11.24 5.67
N TYR A 68 -18.01 10.47 5.92
CA TYR A 68 -18.24 9.16 5.29
C TYR A 68 -18.86 9.25 3.90
N ALA A 69 -19.30 10.44 3.48
CA ALA A 69 -19.76 10.71 2.11
C ALA A 69 -18.61 11.07 1.15
N LYS A 70 -17.39 11.26 1.66
CA LYS A 70 -16.18 11.50 0.86
C LYS A 70 -15.77 10.24 0.08
N PRO A 71 -15.26 10.35 -1.16
CA PRO A 71 -14.86 9.20 -1.99
C PRO A 71 -13.86 8.27 -1.28
N ALA A 72 -12.83 8.84 -0.64
CA ALA A 72 -11.83 8.11 0.13
C ALA A 72 -11.51 8.86 1.45
N PRO A 73 -10.90 8.20 2.45
CA PRO A 73 -10.52 8.86 3.70
C PRO A 73 -9.45 9.94 3.55
N ASN A 74 -8.56 9.79 2.57
CA ASN A 74 -7.43 10.67 2.29
C ASN A 74 -7.65 11.60 1.10
N ARG A 75 -8.83 11.56 0.46
CA ARG A 75 -9.12 12.36 -0.73
C ARG A 75 -10.61 12.69 -0.86
N ASP A 76 -10.90 13.97 -1.08
CA ASP A 76 -12.25 14.50 -1.12
C ASP A 76 -12.85 14.57 -2.54
N THR A 77 -12.00 14.65 -3.57
CA THR A 77 -12.41 14.78 -4.97
C THR A 77 -12.33 13.46 -5.73
N THR A 78 -13.08 13.36 -6.83
CA THR A 78 -12.93 12.29 -7.81
C THR A 78 -11.58 12.42 -8.54
N TRP A 79 -11.15 11.35 -9.20
CA TRP A 79 -9.88 11.29 -9.91
C TRP A 79 -9.99 10.79 -11.35
N THR A 80 -11.20 10.45 -11.80
CA THR A 80 -11.50 10.13 -13.19
C THR A 80 -12.75 10.90 -13.61
N GLU A 81 -12.83 11.35 -14.86
CA GLU A 81 -13.97 12.11 -15.38
C GLU A 81 -15.29 11.34 -15.30
N SER A 82 -15.25 10.01 -15.54
CA SER A 82 -16.43 9.15 -15.46
C SER A 82 -16.78 8.68 -14.04
N GLN A 83 -15.97 9.01 -13.04
CA GLN A 83 -16.19 8.60 -11.66
C GLN A 83 -17.30 9.45 -11.02
N GLN A 84 -18.33 8.81 -10.50
CA GLN A 84 -19.37 9.48 -9.72
C GLN A 84 -18.87 9.79 -8.31
N ALA A 85 -19.14 11.00 -7.81
CA ALA A 85 -18.83 11.34 -6.43
C ALA A 85 -19.69 10.52 -5.47
N ARG A 86 -19.11 10.04 -4.38
CA ARG A 86 -19.81 9.19 -3.41
C ARG A 86 -21.05 9.88 -2.81
N ILE A 87 -20.98 11.18 -2.58
CA ILE A 87 -22.12 12.02 -2.16
C ILE A 87 -23.30 11.97 -3.15
N ASP A 88 -23.02 12.00 -4.45
CA ASP A 88 -24.04 11.95 -5.49
C ASP A 88 -24.68 10.56 -5.56
N VAL A 89 -23.88 9.51 -5.38
CA VAL A 89 -24.38 8.13 -5.35
C VAL A 89 -25.32 7.90 -4.16
N ILE A 90 -24.93 8.37 -2.96
CA ILE A 90 -25.76 8.22 -1.76
C ILE A 90 -27.06 9.00 -1.90
N SER A 91 -26.99 10.27 -2.35
CA SER A 91 -28.17 11.13 -2.51
C SER A 91 -29.09 10.71 -3.67
N LYS A 92 -28.56 10.08 -4.72
CA LYS A 92 -29.35 9.52 -5.82
C LYS A 92 -30.08 8.24 -5.43
N TYR A 93 -29.52 7.44 -4.51
CA TYR A 93 -30.09 6.16 -4.09
C TYR A 93 -30.27 6.04 -2.57
N PRO A 94 -30.94 7.01 -1.90
CA PRO A 94 -30.97 7.08 -0.44
C PRO A 94 -31.59 5.83 0.19
N PHE A 95 -32.59 5.23 -0.46
CA PHE A 95 -33.25 4.00 -0.01
C PHE A 95 -32.31 2.78 0.14
N ARG A 96 -31.16 2.76 -0.54
CA ARG A 96 -30.14 1.71 -0.37
C ARG A 96 -29.24 1.94 0.84
N PHE A 97 -29.21 3.17 1.35
CA PHE A 97 -28.37 3.61 2.46
C PHE A 97 -29.16 3.92 3.73
N THR A 98 -30.50 3.96 3.67
CA THR A 98 -31.34 4.10 4.86
C THR A 98 -31.08 2.94 5.84
N GLN A 99 -30.94 3.28 7.12
CA GLN A 99 -30.66 2.35 8.22
C GLN A 99 -29.32 1.59 8.09
N ARG A 100 -28.44 1.99 7.17
CA ARG A 100 -27.08 1.46 7.05
C ARG A 100 -26.10 2.39 7.75
N ASP A 101 -25.10 1.81 8.39
CA ASP A 101 -23.96 2.55 8.87
C ASP A 101 -22.99 2.79 7.70
N LEU A 102 -22.72 4.06 7.40
CA LEU A 102 -21.79 4.52 6.37
C LEU A 102 -20.32 4.32 6.77
N ALA A 103 -20.01 4.28 8.06
CA ALA A 103 -18.65 4.08 8.56
C ALA A 103 -18.14 2.66 8.31
N GLU A 104 -19.02 1.67 8.40
CA GLU A 104 -18.70 0.25 8.16
C GLU A 104 -18.66 -0.12 6.67
N GLN A 105 -19.19 0.75 5.78
CA GLN A 105 -19.15 0.48 4.35
C GLN A 105 -17.72 0.54 3.80
N PRO A 106 -17.38 -0.26 2.78
CA PRO A 106 -16.07 -0.20 2.13
C PRO A 106 -15.68 1.22 1.72
N ARG A 107 -14.55 1.69 2.24
CA ARG A 107 -13.98 3.01 1.97
C ARG A 107 -12.45 2.95 2.05
N PRO A 108 -11.81 2.27 1.08
CA PRO A 108 -10.36 2.16 1.07
C PRO A 108 -9.70 3.52 0.81
N TYR A 109 -8.43 3.61 1.20
CA TYR A 109 -7.59 4.76 0.87
C TYR A 109 -7.40 4.88 -0.65
N SER A 110 -7.38 6.11 -1.15
CA SER A 110 -6.99 6.41 -2.53
C SER A 110 -5.50 6.12 -2.70
N ALA A 111 -5.17 5.26 -3.65
CA ALA A 111 -3.79 4.91 -3.99
C ALA A 111 -3.00 6.10 -4.55
N MET A 112 -3.66 7.09 -5.17
CA MET A 112 -2.99 8.27 -5.74
C MET A 112 -2.29 9.10 -4.66
N GLU A 113 -2.96 9.35 -3.55
CA GLU A 113 -2.38 10.11 -2.44
C GLU A 113 -1.31 9.30 -1.70
N LEU A 114 -1.38 7.97 -1.76
CA LEU A 114 -0.37 7.10 -1.16
C LEU A 114 0.91 7.10 -2.01
N ILE A 115 0.80 6.94 -3.33
CA ILE A 115 1.96 6.95 -4.22
C ILE A 115 2.58 8.35 -4.34
N ALA A 116 1.80 9.42 -4.19
CA ALA A 116 2.32 10.79 -4.16
C ALA A 116 3.27 11.04 -2.97
N LYS A 117 3.06 10.34 -1.84
CA LYS A 117 3.92 10.40 -0.66
C LYS A 117 5.23 9.63 -0.82
N GLU A 118 5.28 8.66 -1.73
CA GLU A 118 6.51 7.91 -2.00
C GLU A 118 7.55 8.83 -2.65
N PRO A 119 8.78 8.89 -2.12
CA PRO A 119 9.83 9.75 -2.63
C PRO A 119 10.33 9.27 -3.99
N ILE A 120 10.90 10.20 -4.76
CA ILE A 120 11.60 9.88 -6.00
C ILE A 120 12.88 9.11 -5.67
N ARG A 121 13.12 8.03 -6.39
CA ARG A 121 14.35 7.25 -6.29
C ARG A 121 15.38 7.77 -7.27
N TYR A 122 16.48 8.29 -6.73
CA TYR A 122 17.56 8.83 -7.54
C TYR A 122 18.59 7.75 -7.82
N LEU A 123 18.94 7.58 -9.10
CA LEU A 123 20.09 6.77 -9.51
C LEU A 123 21.35 7.64 -9.50
N LYS A 124 22.43 7.04 -9.01
CA LYS A 124 23.76 7.64 -9.05
C LYS A 124 24.34 7.60 -10.47
N PRO A 125 25.32 8.46 -10.81
CA PRO A 125 25.94 8.46 -12.14
C PRO A 125 26.57 7.11 -12.54
N GLU A 126 27.04 6.33 -11.56
CA GLU A 126 27.67 5.02 -11.75
C GLU A 126 26.69 3.89 -12.12
N GLU A 127 25.39 4.06 -11.86
CA GLU A 127 24.36 3.05 -12.13
C GLU A 127 23.80 3.15 -13.57
N GLY A 128 24.17 4.21 -14.30
CA GLY A 128 23.78 4.46 -15.69
C GLY A 128 22.50 5.29 -15.84
N ASN A 129 21.89 5.23 -17.04
CA ASN A 129 20.75 6.07 -17.41
C ASN A 129 19.39 5.34 -17.34
N ILE A 130 19.37 4.06 -16.97
CA ILE A 130 18.19 3.21 -17.05
C ILE A 130 17.84 2.68 -15.65
N ALA A 131 16.66 3.03 -15.16
CA ALA A 131 16.12 2.43 -13.94
C ALA A 131 15.45 1.09 -14.25
N VAL A 132 15.62 0.11 -13.35
CA VAL A 132 14.96 -1.19 -13.43
C VAL A 132 13.93 -1.28 -12.32
N CYS A 133 12.69 -1.60 -12.68
CA CYS A 133 11.59 -1.75 -11.73
C CYS A 133 10.89 -3.10 -11.95
N ASP A 134 10.70 -3.84 -10.86
CA ASP A 134 10.08 -5.18 -10.82
C ASP A 134 8.93 -5.27 -9.79
N GLY A 135 8.49 -4.15 -9.22
CA GLY A 135 7.38 -4.12 -8.27
C GLY A 135 7.76 -4.48 -6.83
N ASN A 136 9.05 -4.42 -6.49
CA ASN A 136 9.56 -4.42 -5.13
C ASN A 136 9.34 -5.76 -4.38
N ARG A 137 10.11 -6.80 -4.76
CA ARG A 137 10.54 -7.95 -3.93
C ARG A 137 11.47 -8.86 -4.74
N GLY A 138 12.79 -8.67 -4.60
CA GLY A 138 13.81 -9.27 -5.49
C GLY A 138 13.67 -10.77 -5.84
N ASN A 139 13.31 -11.67 -4.92
CA ASN A 139 13.37 -13.14 -5.12
C ASN A 139 12.01 -13.86 -5.26
N THR A 140 10.89 -13.13 -5.24
CA THR A 140 9.53 -13.72 -5.34
C THR A 140 8.77 -13.11 -6.51
N LEU A 141 8.09 -13.94 -7.30
CA LEU A 141 7.29 -13.55 -8.47
C LEU A 141 5.97 -12.80 -8.12
N GLN A 142 5.95 -11.97 -7.06
CA GLN A 142 4.75 -11.27 -6.56
C GLN A 142 4.68 -9.80 -7.03
N GLY A 143 5.54 -9.40 -7.96
CA GLY A 143 5.59 -8.05 -8.53
C GLY A 143 4.94 -7.96 -9.92
N HIS A 144 5.26 -6.88 -10.63
CA HIS A 144 4.88 -6.71 -12.04
C HIS A 144 6.03 -7.17 -12.96
N PRO A 145 5.81 -7.33 -14.28
CA PRO A 145 6.88 -7.64 -15.21
C PRO A 145 8.04 -6.64 -15.07
N LYS A 146 9.28 -7.14 -15.12
CA LYS A 146 10.47 -6.29 -15.08
C LYS A 146 10.44 -5.30 -16.23
N ILE A 147 10.52 -4.01 -15.92
CA ILE A 147 10.62 -2.95 -16.91
C ILE A 147 11.90 -2.14 -16.74
N PHE A 148 12.28 -1.50 -17.83
CA PHE A 148 13.41 -0.58 -17.94
C PHE A 148 12.87 0.81 -18.27
N ILE A 149 13.21 1.80 -17.46
CA ILE A 149 12.71 3.16 -17.54
C ILE A 149 13.87 4.07 -17.94
N ASN A 150 13.70 4.83 -19.01
CA ASN A 150 14.71 5.79 -19.47
C ASN A 150 14.70 7.06 -18.58
N LEU A 151 15.87 7.49 -18.11
CA LEU A 151 16.08 8.68 -17.29
C LEU A 151 16.93 9.78 -17.94
N ASP A 152 17.13 9.76 -19.27
CA ASP A 152 17.92 10.78 -19.98
C ASP A 152 17.34 12.20 -19.86
N LYS A 153 16.05 12.33 -19.54
CA LYS A 153 15.36 13.62 -19.37
C LYS A 153 15.40 14.09 -17.91
N ALA A 154 15.58 15.39 -17.69
CA ALA A 154 15.51 16.06 -16.39
C ALA A 154 14.07 16.13 -15.81
N GLN A 155 13.48 14.97 -15.57
CA GLN A 155 12.15 14.78 -15.01
C GLN A 155 12.09 13.49 -14.18
N ALA A 156 11.16 13.44 -13.23
CA ALA A 156 10.84 12.20 -12.52
C ALA A 156 10.00 11.29 -13.41
N ASN A 157 10.62 10.25 -13.97
CA ASN A 157 9.92 9.28 -14.82
C ASN A 157 9.25 8.21 -13.94
N THR A 158 8.01 7.85 -14.28
CA THR A 158 7.19 6.91 -13.51
C THR A 158 7.24 5.49 -14.06
N CYS A 159 7.19 4.50 -13.18
CA CYS A 159 6.88 3.13 -13.55
C CYS A 159 5.40 3.00 -13.91
N GLY A 160 5.10 2.46 -15.09
CA GLY A 160 3.72 2.30 -15.57
C GLY A 160 2.86 1.30 -14.80
N TYR A 161 3.45 0.48 -13.92
CA TYR A 161 2.72 -0.50 -13.12
C TYR A 161 2.48 -0.03 -11.69
N CYS A 162 3.55 0.20 -10.93
CA CYS A 162 3.44 0.56 -9.51
C CYS A 162 3.41 2.07 -9.25
N GLY A 163 3.68 2.92 -10.25
CA GLY A 163 3.68 4.38 -10.11
C GLY A 163 4.90 4.96 -9.39
N LEU A 164 5.88 4.12 -9.01
CA LEU A 164 7.13 4.60 -8.40
C LEU A 164 7.89 5.51 -9.36
N ARG A 165 8.50 6.57 -8.81
CA ARG A 165 9.21 7.60 -9.57
C ARG A 165 10.72 7.41 -9.48
N TYR A 166 11.39 7.57 -10.61
CA TYR A 166 12.83 7.46 -10.77
C TYR A 166 13.39 8.69 -11.49
N ALA A 167 14.58 9.12 -11.10
CA ALA A 167 15.30 10.22 -11.73
C ALA A 167 16.81 10.03 -11.58
N LYS A 168 17.61 10.77 -12.36
CA LYS A 168 19.06 10.83 -12.15
C LYS A 168 19.38 11.86 -11.07
N GLU A 169 20.36 11.55 -10.23
CA GLU A 169 20.78 12.44 -9.15
C GLU A 169 21.29 13.80 -9.66
N GLU A 170 21.88 13.84 -10.87
CA GLU A 170 22.31 15.08 -11.53
C GLU A 170 21.18 16.09 -11.76
N PHE A 171 19.93 15.63 -11.91
CA PHE A 171 18.76 16.48 -12.12
C PHE A 171 17.94 16.72 -10.85
N ARG A 172 18.44 16.31 -9.68
CA ARG A 172 17.70 16.37 -8.41
C ARG A 172 17.21 17.78 -8.08
N GLU A 173 18.11 18.76 -8.16
CA GLU A 173 17.79 20.15 -7.81
C GLU A 173 16.71 20.73 -8.73
N GLU A 174 16.79 20.47 -10.03
CA GLU A 174 15.79 20.92 -11.01
C GLU A 174 14.42 20.28 -10.78
N ILE A 175 14.39 19.00 -10.38
CA ILE A 175 13.16 18.25 -10.15
C ILE A 175 12.50 18.71 -8.84
N GLU A 176 13.27 18.84 -7.77
CA GLU A 176 12.77 19.32 -6.47
C GLU A 176 12.30 20.78 -6.54
N ALA A 177 12.92 21.61 -7.39
CA ALA A 177 12.44 22.97 -7.65
C ALA A 177 11.09 22.96 -8.38
N LYS A 178 10.89 22.06 -9.35
CA LYS A 178 9.60 21.92 -10.07
C LYS A 178 8.48 21.41 -9.18
N GLU A 179 8.76 20.54 -8.21
CA GLU A 179 7.73 20.00 -7.30
C GLU A 179 7.24 20.99 -6.23
N LYS A 180 8.00 22.06 -5.94
CA LYS A 180 7.61 23.08 -4.96
C LYS A 180 6.66 24.16 -5.51
N LEU A 181 6.45 24.18 -6.82
CA LEU A 181 5.53 25.09 -7.53
C LEU A 181 4.12 24.50 -7.58
#